data_AF-A0A6P4ZA18-F1
#
_entry.id   AF-A0A6P4ZA18-F1
#
_cell.length_a   1.000
_cell.length_b   1.000
_cell.length_c   1.000
_cell.angle_alpha   90.00
_cell.angle_beta   90.00
_cell.angle_gamma   90.00
#
_symmetry.space_group_name_H-M   'P 1'
#
loop_
_entity.id
_entity.type
_entity.pdbx_description
1 polymer ?
#
loop_
_entity_poly.entity_id
_entity_poly.type
_entity_poly.pdbx_seq_one_letter_code
_entity_poly.pdbx_strand_id
1 'polypeptide(L)'
;MEVESSHTRSAAVFEPGLCKPVPTSATSTNSNRSVYSDITPGQDTHEPVDASVLVELKGTKEWVRRQLVEHKATQLARQQDVADNSTQEEVNASIVELQSQLQEQSTKLSVQELVLERLQCGDVLSKFLFDSPDSERTEEPSDKEKGKICDMVKKQNELVFELGKYHKDIQDLQENLDEVKKKSFEQQVRNRELMTLLQQRKEEQQQRSQEDSNDRVKMLESKLGEAMSEISRLQHIYQALMVGSQVHWAQDPDLQELMISLGTPPDI
;
A
#
# COMPACT_ATOMS: atom_id res chain seq x y z
N MET A 1 -40.00 23.57 28.13
CA MET A 1 -39.51 24.22 26.89
C MET A 1 -38.73 23.17 26.13
N GLU A 2 -39.44 22.50 25.23
CA GLU A 2 -38.87 21.72 24.14
C GLU A 2 -38.08 22.66 23.24
N VAL A 3 -36.90 22.23 22.77
CA VAL A 3 -36.52 22.38 21.36
C VAL A 3 -35.62 21.20 21.01
N GLU A 4 -36.18 20.30 20.20
CA GLU A 4 -35.45 19.32 19.40
C GLU A 4 -34.55 20.04 18.38
N SER A 5 -33.35 19.53 18.12
CA SER A 5 -32.82 19.54 16.75
C SER A 5 -31.70 18.54 16.56
N SER A 6 -32.08 17.46 15.89
CA SER A 6 -31.35 16.70 14.88
C SER A 6 -30.17 17.45 14.26
N HIS A 7 -29.06 16.76 13.97
CA HIS A 7 -28.47 16.67 12.62
C HIS A 7 -27.26 15.71 12.61
N THR A 8 -27.49 14.56 11.96
CA THR A 8 -26.61 13.92 10.96
C THR A 8 -25.10 13.81 11.26
N ARG A 9 -24.77 12.64 11.83
CA ARG A 9 -23.69 11.72 11.46
C ARG A 9 -23.02 12.06 10.10
N SER A 10 -21.87 12.75 10.15
CA SER A 10 -20.95 12.88 9.01
C SER A 10 -19.85 11.84 9.19
N ALA A 11 -19.98 10.71 8.50
CA ALA A 11 -18.90 9.75 8.34
C ALA A 11 -17.87 10.37 7.39
N ALA A 12 -16.78 10.88 7.94
CA ALA A 12 -15.60 11.22 7.16
C ALA A 12 -15.02 9.90 6.62
N VAL A 13 -15.40 9.58 5.38
CA VAL A 13 -14.77 8.56 4.56
C VAL A 13 -13.31 8.99 4.37
N PHE A 14 -12.39 8.23 4.96
CA PHE A 14 -10.97 8.32 4.66
C PHE A 14 -10.79 7.87 3.21
N GLU A 15 -10.53 8.81 2.31
CA GLU A 15 -10.03 8.49 0.97
C GLU A 15 -8.57 8.00 1.11
N PRO A 16 -8.21 6.82 0.58
CA PRO A 16 -6.82 6.50 0.32
C PRO A 16 -6.36 7.39 -0.85
N GLY A 17 -5.41 8.30 -0.56
CA GLY A 17 -4.86 9.21 -1.54
C GLY A 17 -4.41 8.47 -2.80
N LEU A 18 -5.14 8.69 -3.90
CA LEU A 18 -4.70 8.36 -5.24
C LEU A 18 -3.42 9.13 -5.52
N CYS A 19 -2.29 8.42 -5.54
CA CYS A 19 -1.10 8.88 -6.24
C CYS A 19 -1.47 9.09 -7.72
N LYS A 20 -1.68 10.34 -8.11
CA LYS A 20 -1.77 10.75 -9.51
C LYS A 20 -0.43 10.41 -10.18
N PRO A 21 -0.40 9.71 -11.32
CA PRO A 21 0.84 9.54 -12.05
C PRO A 21 1.31 10.92 -12.54
N VAL A 22 2.55 11.25 -12.18
CA VAL A 22 3.28 12.38 -12.75
C VAL A 22 3.37 12.18 -14.26
N PRO A 23 3.05 13.19 -15.10
CA PRO A 23 3.34 13.09 -16.52
C PRO A 23 4.85 13.20 -16.70
N THR A 24 5.54 12.08 -16.79
CA THR A 24 6.89 12.05 -17.34
C THR A 24 6.79 12.33 -18.83
N SER A 25 6.96 13.60 -19.19
CA SER A 25 7.28 14.02 -20.55
C SER A 25 8.64 13.43 -20.93
N ALA A 26 8.64 12.18 -21.37
CA ALA A 26 9.76 11.61 -22.11
C ALA A 26 9.78 12.29 -23.47
N THR A 27 10.64 13.30 -23.61
CA THR A 27 10.98 13.89 -24.90
C THR A 27 11.80 12.84 -25.64
N SER A 28 11.11 11.99 -26.40
CA SER A 28 11.73 11.08 -27.35
C SER A 28 12.26 11.91 -28.51
N THR A 29 13.52 12.33 -28.43
CA THR A 29 14.26 12.82 -29.60
C THR A 29 14.49 11.65 -30.53
N ASN A 30 13.50 11.40 -31.38
CA ASN A 30 13.59 10.50 -32.51
C ASN A 30 14.57 11.11 -33.53
N SER A 31 15.86 10.88 -33.32
CA SER A 31 16.91 11.20 -34.28
C SER A 31 16.86 10.17 -35.40
N ASN A 32 15.88 10.31 -36.28
CA ASN A 32 15.88 9.68 -37.60
C ASN A 32 17.03 10.31 -38.42
N ARG A 33 18.24 9.79 -38.24
CA ARG A 33 19.33 9.99 -39.19
C ARG A 33 19.01 9.11 -40.40
N SER A 34 18.21 9.67 -41.30
CA SER A 34 18.02 9.16 -42.66
C SER A 34 19.39 9.06 -43.33
N VAL A 35 19.91 7.85 -43.43
CA VAL A 35 21.00 7.49 -44.33
C VAL A 35 20.36 6.77 -45.51
N TYR A 36 19.57 7.51 -46.28
CA TYR A 36 19.31 7.16 -47.68
C TYR A 36 20.15 8.12 -48.51
N SER A 37 21.30 7.62 -48.96
CA SER A 37 22.08 8.21 -50.03
C SER A 37 21.24 8.22 -51.32
N ASP A 38 21.14 9.39 -51.93
CA ASP A 38 20.68 9.60 -53.30
C ASP A 38 21.46 8.68 -54.26
N ILE A 39 20.72 7.80 -54.95
CA ILE A 39 21.24 7.00 -56.05
C ILE A 39 21.02 7.80 -57.33
N THR A 40 22.08 8.42 -57.83
CA THR A 40 22.17 8.83 -59.24
C THR A 40 22.31 7.59 -60.14
N PRO A 41 21.63 7.52 -61.29
CA PRO A 41 21.69 6.38 -62.18
C PRO A 41 22.92 6.48 -63.08
N GLY A 42 23.82 5.51 -62.98
CA GLY A 42 24.94 5.43 -63.90
C GLY A 42 25.92 4.32 -63.53
N GLN A 43 26.03 3.37 -64.47
CA GLN A 43 27.14 2.44 -64.66
C GLN A 43 26.94 1.04 -64.06
N ASP A 44 26.47 0.15 -64.94
CA ASP A 44 26.51 -1.30 -64.81
C ASP A 44 27.95 -1.76 -64.53
N THR A 45 28.21 -2.15 -63.29
CA THR A 45 29.23 -3.15 -62.96
C THR A 45 28.52 -4.28 -62.22
N HIS A 46 28.20 -5.32 -62.99
CA HIS A 46 27.79 -6.63 -62.48
C HIS A 46 28.97 -7.23 -61.69
N GLU A 47 29.11 -6.87 -60.40
CA GLU A 47 29.73 -7.78 -59.45
C GLU A 47 28.69 -8.83 -59.04
N PRO A 48 29.02 -10.13 -59.11
CA PRO A 48 28.11 -11.15 -58.63
C PRO A 48 28.02 -11.01 -57.12
N VAL A 49 26.93 -10.42 -56.63
CA VAL A 49 26.54 -10.55 -55.22
C VAL A 49 26.56 -12.03 -54.91
N ASP A 50 27.53 -12.42 -54.07
CA ASP A 50 27.81 -13.80 -53.76
C ASP A 50 26.51 -14.47 -53.32
N ALA A 51 26.08 -15.48 -54.09
CA ALA A 51 24.81 -16.15 -53.89
C ALA A 51 24.68 -16.71 -52.46
N SER A 52 25.82 -16.96 -51.81
CA SER A 52 25.92 -17.35 -50.40
C SER A 52 25.34 -16.28 -49.47
N VAL A 53 25.73 -15.01 -49.63
CA VAL A 53 25.26 -13.89 -48.78
C VAL A 53 23.76 -13.66 -48.96
N LEU A 54 23.26 -13.82 -50.19
CA LEU A 54 21.82 -13.68 -50.48
C LEU A 54 21.00 -14.83 -49.86
N VAL A 55 21.54 -16.05 -49.86
CA VAL A 55 20.93 -17.22 -49.20
C VAL A 55 20.91 -17.06 -47.69
N GLU A 56 21.98 -16.55 -47.07
CA GLU A 56 22.05 -16.23 -45.65
C GLU A 56 21.05 -15.14 -45.25
N LEU A 57 20.93 -14.07 -46.05
CA LEU A 57 19.97 -12.99 -45.80
C LEU A 57 18.52 -13.47 -45.92
N LYS A 58 18.25 -14.38 -46.86
CA LYS A 58 16.93 -14.99 -47.00
C LYS A 58 16.63 -15.94 -45.82
N GLY A 59 17.62 -16.70 -45.38
CA GLY A 59 17.52 -17.58 -44.20
C GLY A 59 17.23 -16.81 -42.92
N THR A 60 17.93 -15.70 -42.68
CA THR A 60 17.70 -14.81 -41.52
C THR A 60 16.32 -14.15 -41.58
N LYS A 61 15.89 -13.68 -42.76
CA LYS A 61 14.54 -13.12 -42.96
C LYS A 61 13.43 -14.14 -42.64
N GLU A 62 13.59 -15.37 -43.11
CA GLU A 62 12.63 -16.46 -42.84
C GLU A 62 12.64 -16.88 -41.36
N TRP A 63 13.81 -16.84 -40.71
CA TRP A 63 13.93 -17.07 -39.28
C TRP A 63 13.21 -16.00 -38.45
N VAL A 64 13.41 -14.71 -38.75
CA VAL A 64 12.70 -13.60 -38.08
C VAL A 64 11.19 -13.70 -38.30
N ARG A 65 10.72 -14.05 -39.50
CA ARG A 65 9.28 -14.26 -39.75
C ARG A 65 8.72 -15.41 -38.90
N ARG A 66 9.45 -16.52 -38.76
CA ARG A 66 9.04 -17.64 -37.91
C ARG A 66 8.92 -17.22 -36.45
N GLN A 67 9.93 -16.51 -35.94
CA GLN A 67 9.91 -15.98 -34.56
C GLN A 67 8.75 -15.02 -34.32
N LEU A 68 8.45 -14.14 -35.28
CA LEU A 68 7.31 -13.22 -35.18
C LEU A 68 5.96 -13.96 -35.10
N VAL A 69 5.79 -15.00 -35.93
CA VAL A 69 4.56 -15.81 -35.93
C VAL A 69 4.42 -16.60 -34.62
N GLU A 70 5.51 -17.18 -34.12
CA GLU A 70 5.54 -17.93 -32.86
C GLU A 70 5.22 -17.03 -31.65
N HIS A 71 5.82 -15.84 -31.57
CA HIS A 71 5.48 -14.85 -30.55
C HIS A 71 4.03 -14.38 -30.63
N LYS A 72 3.50 -14.17 -31.85
CA LYS A 72 2.09 -13.79 -32.03
C LYS A 72 1.13 -14.90 -31.64
N ALA A 73 1.47 -16.16 -31.93
CA ALA A 73 0.68 -17.32 -31.54
C ALA A 73 0.65 -17.50 -30.01
N THR A 74 1.80 -17.37 -29.35
CA THR A 74 1.89 -17.43 -27.88
C THR A 74 1.15 -16.28 -27.20
N GLN A 75 1.17 -15.08 -27.78
CA GLN A 75 0.40 -13.94 -27.28
C GLN A 75 -1.11 -14.17 -27.40
N LEU A 76 -1.59 -14.71 -28.53
CA LEU A 76 -3.00 -15.03 -28.73
C LEU A 76 -3.48 -16.14 -27.79
N ALA A 77 -2.68 -17.20 -27.58
CA ALA A 77 -3.00 -18.25 -26.61
C ALA A 77 -3.16 -17.68 -25.19
N ARG A 78 -2.23 -16.83 -24.75
CA ARG A 78 -2.31 -16.16 -23.44
C ARG A 78 -3.51 -15.23 -23.31
N GLN A 79 -3.90 -14.53 -24.37
CA GLN A 79 -5.08 -13.66 -24.35
C GLN A 79 -6.39 -14.45 -24.19
N GLN A 80 -6.44 -15.65 -24.76
CA GLN A 80 -7.62 -16.52 -24.66
C GLN A 80 -7.76 -17.12 -23.25
N ASP A 81 -6.66 -17.51 -22.61
CA ASP A 81 -6.65 -18.03 -21.24
C ASP A 81 -7.09 -16.99 -20.18
N VAL A 82 -6.78 -15.70 -20.39
CA VAL A 82 -7.15 -14.61 -19.46
C VAL A 82 -8.63 -14.23 -19.55
N ALA A 83 -9.24 -14.36 -20.73
CA ALA A 83 -10.61 -13.94 -21.00
C ALA A 83 -11.67 -14.91 -20.42
N ASP A 84 -11.33 -16.18 -20.23
CA ASP A 84 -12.34 -17.21 -20.01
C ASP A 84 -12.67 -17.51 -18.54
N ASN A 85 -11.89 -17.11 -17.51
CA ASN A 85 -12.26 -17.38 -16.10
C ASN A 85 -11.45 -16.68 -14.97
N SER A 86 -10.71 -15.59 -15.20
CA SER A 86 -9.83 -15.06 -14.15
C SER A 86 -10.55 -14.27 -13.05
N THR A 87 -10.33 -14.65 -11.79
CA THR A 87 -10.74 -13.86 -10.62
C THR A 87 -9.88 -12.60 -10.49
N GLN A 88 -10.41 -11.54 -9.86
CA GLN A 88 -9.66 -10.27 -9.68
C GLN A 88 -8.29 -10.45 -8.99
N GLU A 89 -8.17 -11.44 -8.10
CA GLU A 89 -6.92 -11.79 -7.44
C GLU A 89 -5.91 -12.46 -8.39
N GLU A 90 -6.36 -13.32 -9.29
CA GLU A 90 -5.52 -13.93 -10.33
C GLU A 90 -5.04 -12.89 -11.35
N VAL A 91 -5.90 -11.95 -11.72
CA VAL A 91 -5.52 -10.82 -12.59
C VAL A 91 -4.44 -9.97 -11.91
N ASN A 92 -4.62 -9.62 -10.64
CA ASN A 92 -3.64 -8.84 -9.88
C ASN A 92 -2.32 -9.60 -9.71
N ALA A 93 -2.36 -10.91 -9.42
CA ALA A 93 -1.17 -11.75 -9.34
C ALA A 93 -0.42 -11.82 -10.68
N SER A 94 -1.16 -11.98 -11.79
CA SER A 94 -0.59 -11.98 -13.14
C SER A 94 0.03 -10.63 -13.52
N ILE A 95 -0.59 -9.51 -13.12
CA ILE A 95 -0.01 -8.17 -13.33
C ILE A 95 1.32 -8.03 -12.60
N VAL A 96 1.40 -8.46 -11.34
CA VAL A 96 2.66 -8.40 -10.56
C VAL A 96 3.72 -9.30 -11.18
N GLU A 97 3.34 -10.51 -11.61
CA GLU A 97 4.27 -11.43 -12.29
C GLU A 97 4.80 -10.83 -13.60
N LEU A 98 3.92 -10.26 -14.43
CA LEU A 98 4.31 -9.61 -15.68
C LEU A 98 5.18 -8.37 -15.45
N GLN A 99 4.91 -7.59 -14.41
CA GLN A 99 5.76 -6.46 -14.01
C GLN A 99 7.15 -6.95 -13.59
N SER A 100 7.23 -8.03 -12.82
CA SER A 100 8.49 -8.66 -12.44
C SER A 100 9.26 -9.17 -13.66
N GLN A 101 8.59 -9.91 -14.55
CA GLN A 101 9.20 -10.42 -15.78
C GLN A 101 9.69 -9.28 -16.70
N LEU A 102 8.92 -8.20 -16.82
CA LEU A 102 9.31 -7.02 -17.59
C LEU A 102 10.55 -6.35 -17.00
N GLN A 103 10.60 -6.18 -15.68
CA GLN A 103 11.76 -5.61 -14.99
C GLN A 103 13.00 -6.50 -15.15
N GLU A 104 12.84 -7.82 -15.05
CA GLU A 104 13.93 -8.78 -15.27
C GLU A 104 14.45 -8.73 -16.71
N GLN A 105 13.56 -8.73 -17.71
CA GLN A 105 13.98 -8.61 -19.12
C GLN A 105 14.61 -7.25 -19.42
N SER A 106 14.09 -6.17 -18.85
CA SER A 106 14.64 -4.82 -19.02
C SER A 106 16.05 -4.71 -18.43
N THR A 107 16.26 -5.22 -17.22
CA THR A 107 17.59 -5.25 -16.60
C THR A 107 18.57 -6.14 -17.36
N LYS A 108 18.12 -7.31 -17.83
CA LYS A 108 18.93 -8.20 -18.67
C LYS A 108 19.36 -7.54 -19.97
N LEU A 109 18.45 -6.88 -20.68
CA LEU A 109 18.77 -6.16 -21.92
C LEU A 109 19.74 -5.01 -21.66
N SER A 110 19.51 -4.21 -20.61
CA SER A 110 20.41 -3.12 -20.23
C SER A 110 21.83 -3.62 -19.91
N VAL A 111 21.96 -4.75 -19.21
CA VAL A 111 23.27 -5.37 -18.94
C VAL A 111 23.91 -5.87 -20.22
N GLN A 112 23.16 -6.51 -21.12
CA GLN A 112 23.68 -6.98 -22.41
C GLN A 112 24.17 -5.82 -23.29
N GLU A 113 23.41 -4.73 -23.35
CA GLU A 113 23.78 -3.51 -24.06
C GLU A 113 25.06 -2.91 -23.49
N LEU A 114 25.16 -2.76 -22.16
CA LEU A 114 26.37 -2.26 -21.50
C LEU A 114 27.60 -3.14 -21.76
N VAL A 115 27.45 -4.46 -21.72
CA VAL A 115 28.55 -5.39 -22.01
C VAL A 115 28.99 -5.27 -23.46
N LEU A 116 28.04 -5.15 -24.39
CA LEU A 116 28.32 -4.98 -25.80
C LEU A 116 29.02 -3.65 -26.08
N GLU A 117 28.56 -2.55 -25.49
CA GLU A 117 29.24 -1.24 -25.59
C GLU A 117 30.67 -1.31 -25.04
N ARG A 118 30.88 -1.94 -23.88
CA ARG A 118 32.23 -2.13 -23.31
C ARG A 118 33.12 -2.97 -24.20
N LEU A 119 32.60 -4.04 -24.80
CA LEU A 119 33.35 -4.88 -25.73
C LEU A 119 33.71 -4.12 -27.00
N GLN A 120 32.77 -3.37 -27.59
CA GLN A 120 33.02 -2.57 -28.78
C GLN A 120 34.04 -1.45 -28.50
N CYS A 121 33.89 -0.73 -27.39
CA CYS A 121 34.88 0.25 -26.96
C CYS A 121 36.24 -0.41 -26.71
N GLY A 122 36.26 -1.58 -26.04
CA GLY A 122 37.45 -2.36 -25.77
C GLY A 122 38.17 -2.84 -27.04
N ASP A 123 37.43 -3.28 -28.06
CA ASP A 123 37.96 -3.68 -29.37
C ASP A 123 38.58 -2.48 -30.11
N VAL A 124 37.90 -1.33 -30.13
CA VAL A 124 38.46 -0.09 -30.71
C VAL A 124 39.72 0.36 -29.98
N LEU A 125 39.71 0.34 -28.64
CA LEU A 125 40.88 0.65 -27.81
C LEU A 125 42.01 -0.36 -28.04
N SER A 126 41.70 -1.64 -28.15
CA SER A 126 42.69 -2.70 -28.37
C SER A 126 43.35 -2.56 -29.74
N LYS A 127 42.59 -2.25 -30.79
CA LYS A 127 43.13 -1.95 -32.11
C LYS A 127 44.03 -0.71 -32.08
N PHE A 128 43.61 0.34 -31.36
CA PHE A 128 44.41 1.56 -31.24
C PHE A 128 45.71 1.35 -30.44
N LEU A 129 45.70 0.48 -29.44
CA LEU A 129 46.85 0.25 -28.55
C LEU A 129 47.76 -0.89 -29.01
N PHE A 130 47.26 -1.87 -29.78
CA PHE A 130 47.97 -3.12 -30.07
C PHE A 130 48.00 -3.53 -31.56
N ASP A 131 47.16 -3.01 -32.45
CA ASP A 131 47.28 -3.29 -33.90
C ASP A 131 48.31 -2.35 -34.55
N SER A 132 49.56 -2.82 -34.61
CA SER A 132 50.48 -2.45 -35.69
C SER A 132 51.52 -3.55 -35.93
N PRO A 133 51.37 -4.35 -37.01
CA PRO A 133 52.50 -5.10 -37.56
C PRO A 133 53.19 -4.41 -38.75
N ASP A 134 52.55 -3.47 -39.47
CA ASP A 134 53.05 -3.02 -40.80
C ASP A 134 52.92 -1.51 -41.09
N SER A 135 53.14 -0.63 -40.11
CA SER A 135 53.36 0.80 -40.39
C SER A 135 54.80 1.19 -40.09
N GLU A 136 55.61 1.33 -41.14
CA GLU A 136 56.87 2.08 -41.13
C GLU A 136 56.59 3.54 -40.76
N ARG A 137 56.39 3.80 -39.46
CA ARG A 137 56.46 5.08 -38.74
C ARG A 137 56.05 4.80 -37.31
N THR A 138 56.96 4.20 -36.55
CA THR A 138 56.90 4.18 -35.09
C THR A 138 57.22 5.59 -34.59
N GLU A 139 56.25 6.49 -34.66
CA GLU A 139 56.18 7.56 -33.67
C GLU A 139 55.52 6.92 -32.47
N GLU A 140 56.32 6.61 -31.43
CA GLU A 140 55.76 6.30 -30.12
C GLU A 140 54.65 7.30 -29.79
N PRO A 141 53.53 6.89 -29.17
CA PRO A 141 52.53 7.84 -28.72
C PRO A 141 53.27 8.88 -27.88
N SER A 142 53.19 10.15 -28.31
CA SER A 142 54.00 11.23 -27.76
C SER A 142 53.85 11.21 -26.24
N ASP A 143 54.90 11.47 -25.46
CA ASP A 143 54.82 11.48 -23.99
C ASP A 143 53.65 12.33 -23.45
N LYS A 144 53.19 13.30 -24.24
CA LYS A 144 51.98 14.10 -24.00
C LYS A 144 50.67 13.29 -24.04
N GLU A 145 50.51 12.35 -24.96
CA GLU A 145 49.32 11.48 -25.08
C GLU A 145 49.29 10.44 -23.97
N LYS A 146 50.43 9.82 -23.66
CA LYS A 146 50.60 8.95 -22.50
C LYS A 146 50.26 9.69 -21.19
N GLY A 147 50.72 10.95 -21.06
CA GLY A 147 50.39 11.83 -19.94
C GLY A 147 48.88 12.11 -19.82
N LYS A 148 48.21 12.47 -20.93
CA LYS A 148 46.76 12.68 -20.95
C LYS A 148 45.98 11.44 -20.53
N ILE A 149 46.37 10.26 -21.02
CA ILE A 149 45.73 8.99 -20.63
C ILE A 149 45.92 8.74 -19.12
N CYS A 150 47.12 8.96 -18.59
CA CYS A 150 47.40 8.83 -17.17
C CYS A 150 46.53 9.77 -16.32
N ASP A 151 46.35 11.03 -16.75
CA ASP A 151 45.51 12.00 -16.06
C ASP A 151 44.01 11.62 -16.14
N MET A 152 43.54 11.09 -17.27
CA MET A 152 42.17 10.57 -17.37
C MET A 152 41.96 9.38 -16.44
N VAL A 153 42.91 8.44 -16.36
CA VAL A 153 42.82 7.27 -15.46
C VAL A 153 42.82 7.71 -14.01
N LYS A 154 43.66 8.69 -13.61
CA LYS A 154 43.62 9.27 -12.26
C LYS A 154 42.26 9.88 -11.94
N LYS A 155 41.72 10.68 -12.85
CA LYS A 155 40.40 11.29 -12.69
C LYS A 155 39.28 10.24 -12.61
N GLN A 156 39.36 9.18 -13.41
CA GLN A 156 38.43 8.06 -13.34
C GLN A 156 38.49 7.38 -11.98
N ASN A 157 39.70 7.12 -11.45
CA ASN A 157 39.86 6.50 -10.13
C ASN A 157 39.32 7.39 -9.00
N GLU A 158 39.55 8.71 -9.07
CA GLU A 158 38.99 9.69 -8.13
C GLU A 158 37.45 9.64 -8.12
N LEU A 159 36.83 9.67 -9.29
CA LEU A 159 35.37 9.61 -9.43
C LEU A 159 34.80 8.27 -8.96
N VAL A 160 35.48 7.16 -9.22
CA VAL A 160 35.07 5.84 -8.73
C VAL A 160 35.16 5.77 -7.21
N PHE A 161 36.19 6.38 -6.62
CA PHE A 161 36.32 6.48 -5.16
C PHE A 161 35.20 7.32 -4.53
N GLU A 162 34.89 8.49 -5.10
CA GLU A 162 33.78 9.33 -4.65
C GLU A 162 32.43 8.61 -4.79
N LEU A 163 32.20 7.94 -5.92
CA LEU A 163 30.99 7.15 -6.15
C LEU A 163 30.85 6.03 -5.11
N GLY A 164 31.95 5.35 -4.79
CA GLY A 164 31.98 4.33 -3.74
C GLY A 164 31.61 4.90 -2.37
N LYS A 165 32.06 6.12 -2.06
CA LYS A 165 31.68 6.82 -0.83
C LYS A 165 30.18 7.14 -0.80
N TYR A 166 29.64 7.73 -1.86
CA TYR A 166 28.20 8.01 -1.93
C TYR A 166 27.36 6.73 -1.86
N HIS A 167 27.80 5.65 -2.48
CA HIS A 167 27.11 4.37 -2.43
C HIS A 167 27.06 3.82 -1.00
N LYS A 168 28.17 3.94 -0.26
CA LYS A 168 28.22 3.58 1.16
C LYS A 168 27.30 4.46 2.00
N ASP A 169 27.33 5.77 1.80
CA ASP A 169 26.45 6.70 2.53
C ASP A 169 24.96 6.38 2.27
N ILE A 170 24.59 6.06 1.03
CA ILE A 170 23.23 5.63 0.66
C ILE A 170 22.88 4.31 1.34
N GLN A 171 23.80 3.35 1.39
CA GLN A 171 23.58 2.07 2.04
C GLN A 171 23.35 2.24 3.55
N ASP A 172 24.17 3.05 4.21
CA ASP A 172 24.04 3.35 5.65
C ASP A 172 22.72 4.10 5.92
N LEU A 173 22.32 5.04 5.06
CA LEU A 173 21.02 5.73 5.14
C LEU A 173 19.83 4.77 4.95
N GLN A 174 19.94 3.82 4.03
CA GLN A 174 18.92 2.82 3.77
C GLN A 174 18.74 1.87 4.96
N GLU A 175 19.85 1.42 5.57
CA GLU A 175 19.80 0.58 6.77
C GLU A 175 19.14 1.31 7.95
N ASN A 176 19.50 2.58 8.16
CA ASN A 176 18.87 3.42 9.17
C ASN A 176 17.36 3.61 8.91
N LEU A 177 16.97 3.82 7.66
CA LEU A 177 15.56 3.96 7.28
C LEU A 177 14.78 2.67 7.59
N ASP A 178 15.36 1.52 7.27
CA ASP A 178 14.72 0.23 7.50
C ASP A 178 14.62 -0.09 9.00
N GLU A 179 15.61 0.30 9.81
CA GLU A 179 15.53 0.21 11.28
C GLU A 179 14.43 1.11 11.84
N VAL A 180 14.31 2.36 11.36
CA VAL A 180 13.26 3.30 11.78
C VAL A 180 11.88 2.77 11.39
N LYS A 181 11.71 2.24 10.17
CA LYS A 181 10.45 1.61 9.73
C LYS A 181 10.07 0.44 10.63
N LYS A 182 11.04 -0.42 10.99
CA LYS A 182 10.81 -1.53 11.91
C LYS A 182 10.33 -1.04 13.27
N LYS A 183 11.03 -0.07 13.87
CA LYS A 183 10.64 0.54 15.16
C LYS A 183 9.25 1.18 15.09
N SER A 184 8.94 1.88 13.99
CA SER A 184 7.62 2.49 13.78
C SER A 184 6.51 1.44 13.72
N PHE A 185 6.75 0.33 13.02
CA PHE A 185 5.79 -0.77 12.92
C PHE A 185 5.56 -1.43 14.28
N GLU A 186 6.61 -1.74 15.02
CA GLU A 186 6.52 -2.30 16.38
C GLU A 186 5.73 -1.37 17.32
N GLN A 187 5.97 -0.05 17.23
CA GLN A 187 5.24 0.94 18.00
C GLN A 187 3.75 1.00 17.62
N GLN A 188 3.44 0.89 16.32
CA GLN A 188 2.07 0.86 15.83
C GLN A 188 1.30 -0.37 16.35
N VAL A 189 1.94 -1.55 16.33
CA VAL A 189 1.36 -2.78 16.89
C VAL A 189 1.09 -2.61 18.38
N ARG A 190 2.09 -2.13 19.15
CA ARG A 190 1.94 -1.88 20.59
C ARG A 190 0.83 -0.88 20.91
N ASN A 191 0.70 0.17 20.11
CA ASN A 191 -0.36 1.17 20.28
C ASN A 191 -1.74 0.54 20.05
N ARG A 192 -1.88 -0.29 19.01
CA ARG A 192 -3.12 -1.02 18.74
C ARG A 192 -3.50 -1.94 19.88
N GLU A 193 -2.55 -2.68 20.44
CA GLU A 193 -2.77 -3.54 21.62
C GLU A 193 -3.23 -2.72 22.84
N LEU A 194 -2.57 -1.60 23.13
CA LEU A 194 -2.96 -0.71 24.22
C LEU A 194 -4.35 -0.12 24.02
N MET A 195 -4.71 0.24 22.79
CA MET A 195 -6.06 0.70 22.46
C MET A 195 -7.10 -0.39 22.70
N THR A 196 -6.81 -1.64 22.35
CA THR A 196 -7.73 -2.75 22.63
C THR A 196 -7.89 -3.00 24.14
N LEU A 197 -6.81 -2.93 24.92
CA LEU A 197 -6.86 -3.06 26.37
C LEU A 197 -7.63 -1.91 27.04
N LEU A 198 -7.46 -0.68 26.55
CA LEU A 198 -8.21 0.48 27.04
C LEU A 198 -9.70 0.33 26.77
N GLN A 199 -10.06 -0.14 25.58
CA GLN A 199 -11.46 -0.38 25.21
C GLN A 199 -12.09 -1.46 26.09
N GLN A 200 -11.39 -2.59 26.29
CA GLN A 200 -11.85 -3.67 27.19
C GLN A 200 -12.03 -3.17 28.62
N ARG A 201 -11.05 -2.44 29.18
CA ARG A 201 -11.17 -1.88 30.54
C ARG A 201 -12.36 -0.92 30.65
N LYS A 202 -12.60 -0.10 29.63
CA LYS A 202 -13.72 0.85 29.62
C LYS A 202 -15.05 0.12 29.61
N GLU A 203 -15.18 -0.95 28.82
CA GLU A 203 -16.36 -1.80 28.78
C GLU A 203 -16.59 -2.51 30.12
N GLU A 204 -15.56 -3.09 30.73
CA GLU A 204 -15.63 -3.69 32.07
C GLU A 204 -16.05 -2.68 33.14
N GLN A 205 -15.49 -1.47 33.11
CA GLN A 205 -15.85 -0.42 34.05
C GLN A 205 -17.31 0.04 33.87
N GLN A 206 -17.78 0.13 32.63
CA GLN A 206 -19.15 0.49 32.32
C GLN A 206 -20.13 -0.60 32.79
N GLN A 207 -19.80 -1.88 32.56
CA GLN A 207 -20.59 -3.02 33.05
C GLN A 207 -20.67 -3.02 34.58
N ARG A 208 -19.52 -2.90 35.27
CA ARG A 208 -19.50 -2.82 36.75
C ARG A 208 -20.30 -1.65 37.29
N SER A 209 -20.17 -0.48 36.67
CA SER A 209 -20.93 0.71 37.10
C SER A 209 -22.44 0.52 36.91
N GLN A 210 -22.85 -0.17 35.84
CA GLN A 210 -24.24 -0.46 35.56
C GLN A 210 -24.79 -1.52 36.54
N GLU A 211 -24.03 -2.58 36.82
CA GLU A 211 -24.35 -3.59 37.83
C GLU A 211 -24.50 -2.95 39.22
N ASP A 212 -23.53 -2.15 39.65
CA ASP A 212 -23.57 -1.44 40.94
C ASP A 212 -24.80 -0.51 41.03
N SER A 213 -25.15 0.19 39.94
CA SER A 213 -26.34 1.04 39.92
C SER A 213 -27.63 0.24 40.03
N ASN A 214 -27.71 -0.90 39.33
CA ASN A 214 -28.88 -1.76 39.30
C ASN A 214 -29.09 -2.43 40.67
N ASP A 215 -28.01 -2.88 41.29
CA ASP A 215 -28.06 -3.49 42.63
C ASP A 215 -28.47 -2.47 43.70
N ARG A 216 -28.01 -1.21 43.58
CA ARG A 216 -28.49 -0.12 44.45
C ARG A 216 -29.96 0.19 44.23
N VAL A 217 -30.44 0.19 42.99
CA VAL A 217 -31.86 0.41 42.67
C VAL A 217 -32.71 -0.72 43.25
N LYS A 218 -32.35 -1.99 43.02
CA LYS A 218 -33.06 -3.15 43.59
C LYS A 218 -33.11 -3.13 45.12
N MET A 219 -32.01 -2.71 45.77
CA MET A 219 -31.98 -2.56 47.23
C MET A 219 -32.98 -1.49 47.70
N LEU A 220 -33.06 -0.36 47.00
CA LEU A 220 -34.01 0.70 47.33
C LEU A 220 -35.46 0.28 47.06
N GLU A 221 -35.72 -0.42 45.95
CA GLU A 221 -37.03 -1.00 45.63
C GLU A 221 -37.47 -1.99 46.71
N SER A 222 -36.57 -2.86 47.17
CA SER A 222 -36.85 -3.80 48.26
C SER A 222 -37.20 -3.09 49.56
N LYS A 223 -36.44 -2.05 49.93
CA LYS A 223 -36.70 -1.25 51.14
C LYS A 223 -38.02 -0.49 51.05
N LEU A 224 -38.33 0.05 49.86
CA LEU A 224 -39.59 0.73 49.61
C LEU A 224 -40.77 -0.25 49.73
N GLY A 225 -40.65 -1.44 49.15
CA GLY A 225 -41.66 -2.49 49.27
C GLY A 225 -41.88 -2.95 50.72
N GLU A 226 -40.82 -3.07 51.51
CA GLU A 226 -40.91 -3.38 52.95
C GLU A 226 -41.64 -2.28 53.72
N ALA A 227 -41.29 -1.01 53.49
CA ALA A 227 -41.94 0.13 54.11
C ALA A 227 -43.44 0.24 53.72
N MET A 228 -43.78 0.01 52.45
CA MET A 228 -45.17 -0.01 51.98
C MET A 228 -45.97 -1.14 52.65
N SER A 229 -45.39 -2.35 52.76
CA SER A 229 -46.01 -3.48 53.44
C SER A 229 -46.28 -3.17 54.92
N GLU A 230 -45.34 -2.51 55.59
CA GLU A 230 -45.51 -2.09 56.99
C GLU A 230 -46.61 -1.03 57.15
N ILE A 231 -46.67 -0.03 56.27
CA ILE A 231 -47.74 0.98 56.26
C ILE A 231 -49.09 0.31 56.03
N SER A 232 -49.23 -0.58 55.05
CA SER A 232 -50.48 -1.30 54.78
C SER A 232 -50.90 -2.16 55.98
N ARG A 233 -49.94 -2.81 56.66
CA ARG A 233 -50.23 -3.55 57.89
C ARG A 233 -50.76 -2.63 58.99
N LEU A 234 -50.16 -1.47 59.20
CA LEU A 234 -50.62 -0.48 60.17
C LEU A 234 -52.01 0.06 59.81
N GLN A 235 -52.25 0.38 58.54
CA GLN A 235 -53.56 0.80 58.03
C GLN A 235 -54.65 -0.23 58.38
N HIS A 236 -54.42 -1.51 58.07
CA HIS A 236 -55.35 -2.58 58.40
C HIS A 236 -55.58 -2.74 59.91
N ILE A 237 -54.53 -2.59 60.73
CA ILE A 237 -54.64 -2.64 62.20
C ILE A 237 -55.52 -1.49 62.70
N TYR A 238 -55.30 -0.26 62.24
CA TYR A 238 -56.09 0.90 62.65
C TYR A 238 -57.55 0.80 62.19
N GLN A 239 -57.80 0.34 60.96
CA GLN A 239 -59.15 0.07 60.48
C GLN A 239 -59.87 -0.99 61.33
N ALA A 240 -59.19 -2.11 61.61
CA ALA A 240 -59.73 -3.18 62.46
C ALA A 240 -60.02 -2.67 63.88
N LEU A 241 -59.14 -1.83 64.44
CA LEU A 241 -59.32 -1.23 65.75
C LEU A 241 -60.53 -0.28 65.78
N MET A 242 -60.67 0.60 64.79
CA MET A 242 -61.81 1.52 64.70
C MET A 242 -63.13 0.76 64.57
N VAL A 243 -63.20 -0.25 63.69
CA VAL A 243 -64.40 -1.10 63.53
C VAL A 243 -64.68 -1.90 64.82
N GLY A 244 -63.65 -2.46 65.46
CA GLY A 244 -63.78 -3.26 66.68
C GLY A 244 -64.12 -2.46 67.94
N SER A 245 -63.79 -1.17 67.98
CA SER A 245 -64.06 -0.27 69.12
C SER A 245 -65.54 0.10 69.31
N GLN A 246 -66.41 -0.28 68.37
CA GLN A 246 -67.85 0.05 68.35
C GLN A 246 -68.17 1.56 68.37
N VAL A 247 -67.17 2.43 68.17
CA VAL A 247 -67.37 3.87 67.98
C VAL A 247 -68.14 4.11 66.67
N HIS A 248 -69.09 5.04 66.67
CA HIS A 248 -69.88 5.41 65.48
C HIS A 248 -69.05 6.27 64.50
N TRP A 249 -67.98 5.70 63.98
CA TRP A 249 -67.02 6.35 63.08
C TRP A 249 -67.64 6.91 61.79
N ALA A 250 -68.82 6.44 61.39
CA ALA A 250 -69.54 6.94 60.21
C ALA A 250 -70.40 8.19 60.50
N GLN A 251 -70.63 8.54 61.77
CA GLN A 251 -71.40 9.72 62.18
C GLN A 251 -70.48 10.88 62.55
N ASP A 252 -69.24 10.58 62.95
CA ASP A 252 -68.21 11.58 63.19
C ASP A 252 -67.47 11.86 61.86
N PRO A 253 -67.54 13.09 61.34
CA PRO A 253 -66.91 13.44 60.06
C PRO A 253 -65.39 13.25 60.09
N ASP A 254 -64.74 13.47 61.24
CA ASP A 254 -63.28 13.36 61.36
C ASP A 254 -62.83 11.89 61.32
N LEU A 255 -63.58 10.99 61.98
CA LEU A 255 -63.33 9.55 61.90
C LEU A 255 -63.70 8.96 60.55
N GLN A 256 -64.74 9.50 59.89
CA GLN A 256 -65.14 9.08 58.55
C GLN A 256 -64.02 9.39 57.55
N GLU A 257 -63.46 10.59 57.60
CA GLU A 257 -62.33 11.00 56.76
C GLU A 257 -61.08 10.13 57.04
N LEU A 258 -60.77 9.90 58.33
CA LEU A 258 -59.65 9.06 58.73
C LEU A 258 -59.78 7.61 58.22
N MET A 259 -60.97 7.01 58.32
CA MET A 259 -61.24 5.65 57.82
C MET A 259 -61.03 5.55 56.30
N ILE A 260 -61.46 6.57 55.56
CA ILE A 260 -61.28 6.65 54.11
C ILE A 260 -59.79 6.83 53.75
N SER A 261 -59.06 7.69 54.49
CA SER A 261 -57.62 7.89 54.27
C SER A 261 -56.77 6.66 54.59
N LEU A 262 -57.21 5.81 55.53
CA LEU A 262 -56.53 4.56 55.85
C LEU A 262 -56.81 3.48 54.80
N GLY A 263 -57.94 3.58 54.07
CA GLY A 263 -58.33 2.64 53.02
C GLY A 263 -57.79 2.97 51.65
N THR A 264 -57.19 4.15 51.48
CA THR A 264 -56.52 4.54 50.25
C THR A 264 -55.07 4.03 50.28
N PRO A 265 -54.60 3.36 49.21
CA PRO A 265 -53.20 3.02 49.12
C PRO A 265 -52.36 4.31 49.16
N PRO A 266 -51.19 4.28 49.81
CA PRO A 266 -50.32 5.45 49.85
C PRO A 266 -49.88 5.84 48.42
N ASP A 267 -50.26 7.04 47.98
CA ASP A 267 -49.82 7.63 46.72
C ASP A 267 -48.33 8.00 46.80
N ILE A 268 -47.53 7.50 45.85
CA ILE A 268 -46.12 7.85 45.64
C ILE A 268 -45.92 8.22 44.18
#